data_AF-A0A2D7N9W9-F1
#
_entry.id   AF-A0A2D7N9W9-F1
#
_cell.length_a   1.000
_cell.length_b   1.000
_cell.length_c   1.000
_cell.angle_alpha   90.00
_cell.angle_beta   90.00
_cell.angle_gamma   90.00
#
_symmetry.space_group_name_H-M   'P 1'
#
loop_
_entity.id
_entity.type
_entity.pdbx_description
1 polymer ?
#
loop_
_entity_poly.entity_id
_entity_poly.type
_entity_poly.pdbx_seq_one_letter_code
_entity_poly.pdbx_strand_id
1 'polypeptide(L)'
;MLAELAVANAAFQVIKTAVQNGNDLAKVAHKIADYTHAKTDIEKKVREDKSRGRNSADLESFMALEEIREQENSLKEIMIWAGEPGQWDRWVKFQADARIARKKEEEEREKWATELYNNVGIAAIVIAVLLGLYGLFLFVLYLQGL
;
A
#
# COMPACT_ATOMS: atom_id res chain seq x y z
N MET A 1 7.87 6.74 13.49
CA MET A 1 6.45 7.06 13.23
C MET A 1 6.24 8.44 12.61
N LEU A 2 7.23 9.36 12.65
CA LEU A 2 7.10 10.74 12.14
C LEU A 2 6.62 10.88 10.68
N ALA A 3 7.08 10.04 9.76
CA ALA A 3 6.71 10.15 8.34
C ALA A 3 5.24 9.83 8.10
N GLU A 4 4.69 8.79 8.74
CA GLU A 4 3.28 8.40 8.57
C GLU A 4 2.34 9.39 9.26
N LEU A 5 2.73 9.89 10.44
CA LEU A 5 1.97 10.92 11.14
C LEU A 5 1.91 12.20 10.30
N ALA A 6 3.02 12.61 9.66
CA ALA A 6 3.02 13.75 8.74
C ALA A 6 2.08 13.55 7.53
N VAL A 7 2.05 12.34 6.95
CA VAL A 7 1.13 11.99 5.86
C VAL A 7 -0.32 12.02 6.33
N ALA A 8 -0.62 11.45 7.50
CA ALA A 8 -1.95 11.48 8.10
C ALA A 8 -2.41 12.92 8.35
N ASN A 9 -1.55 13.75 8.93
CA ASN A 9 -1.85 15.16 9.24
C ASN A 9 -2.08 15.98 7.98
N ALA A 10 -1.27 15.76 6.94
CA ALA A 10 -1.44 16.43 5.65
C ALA A 10 -2.75 16.01 4.97
N ALA A 11 -3.05 14.71 4.95
CA ALA A 11 -4.30 14.20 4.38
C ALA A 11 -5.52 14.73 5.17
N PHE A 12 -5.45 14.72 6.50
CA PHE A 12 -6.50 15.25 7.39
C PHE A 12 -6.86 16.69 7.05
N GLN A 13 -5.88 17.58 6.88
CA GLN A 13 -6.15 18.99 6.55
C GLN A 13 -6.87 19.13 5.21
N VAL A 14 -6.42 18.40 4.18
CA VAL A 14 -7.06 18.45 2.85
C VAL A 14 -8.50 17.93 2.90
N ILE A 15 -8.74 16.82 3.60
CA ILE A 15 -10.08 16.24 3.78
C ILE A 15 -10.98 17.21 4.55
N LYS A 16 -10.48 17.75 5.66
CA LYS A 16 -11.20 18.72 6.49
C LYS A 16 -11.63 19.93 5.65
N THR A 17 -10.72 20.53 4.91
CA THR A 17 -11.03 21.66 4.02
C THR A 17 -12.02 21.26 2.92
N ALA A 18 -11.90 20.05 2.36
CA ALA A 18 -12.85 19.58 1.36
C ALA A 18 -14.28 19.47 1.93
N VAL A 19 -14.44 18.89 3.13
CA VAL A 19 -15.74 18.78 3.79
C VAL A 19 -16.29 20.16 4.14
N GLN A 20 -15.47 21.06 4.69
CA GLN A 20 -15.89 22.42 5.05
C GLN A 20 -16.34 23.25 3.83
N ASN A 21 -15.72 23.02 2.67
CA ASN A 21 -16.07 23.69 1.43
C ASN A 21 -17.27 23.03 0.71
N GLY A 22 -17.89 22.00 1.29
CA GLY A 22 -18.97 21.24 0.67
C GLY A 22 -18.53 20.48 -0.59
N ASN A 23 -17.23 20.19 -0.74
CA ASN A 23 -16.75 19.40 -1.86
C ASN A 23 -17.08 17.92 -1.66
N ASP A 24 -17.38 17.24 -2.76
CA ASP A 24 -17.55 15.80 -2.78
C ASP A 24 -16.27 15.10 -2.30
N LEU A 25 -16.42 14.18 -1.35
CA LEU A 25 -15.35 13.32 -0.84
C LEU A 25 -14.68 12.54 -1.97
N ALA A 26 -15.39 12.23 -3.05
CA ALA A 26 -14.82 11.57 -4.22
C ALA A 26 -13.63 12.35 -4.82
N LYS A 27 -13.65 13.69 -4.80
CA LYS A 27 -12.56 14.52 -5.33
C LYS A 27 -11.27 14.37 -4.51
N VAL A 28 -11.41 14.05 -3.23
CA VAL A 28 -10.29 13.84 -2.31
C VAL A 28 -10.09 12.38 -1.94
N ALA A 29 -10.68 11.43 -2.68
CA ALA A 29 -10.60 10.00 -2.39
C ALA A 29 -9.16 9.48 -2.25
N HIS A 30 -8.23 10.00 -3.04
CA HIS A 30 -6.80 9.68 -2.92
C HIS A 30 -6.22 10.09 -1.56
N LYS A 31 -6.64 11.22 -0.98
CA LYS A 31 -6.25 11.62 0.39
C LYS A 31 -6.91 10.80 1.47
N ILE A 32 -8.12 10.31 1.23
CA ILE A 32 -8.78 9.34 2.11
C ILE A 32 -7.97 8.04 2.14
N ALA A 33 -7.50 7.58 0.99
CA ALA A 33 -6.62 6.42 0.88
C ALA A 33 -5.29 6.66 1.60
N ASP A 34 -4.59 7.78 1.32
CA ASP A 34 -3.34 8.17 2.00
C ASP A 34 -3.51 8.15 3.53
N TYR A 35 -4.59 8.75 4.05
CA TYR A 35 -4.92 8.76 5.47
C TYR A 35 -5.15 7.36 6.04
N THR A 36 -5.92 6.54 5.33
CA THR A 36 -6.26 5.17 5.75
C THR A 36 -5.02 4.27 5.78
N HIS A 37 -4.12 4.43 4.80
CA HIS A 37 -2.86 3.71 4.75
C HIS A 37 -1.93 4.15 5.88
N ALA A 38 -1.75 5.46 6.07
CA ALA A 38 -0.95 6.00 7.16
C ALA A 38 -1.44 5.52 8.53
N LYS A 39 -2.75 5.55 8.79
CA LYS A 39 -3.36 5.00 10.01
C LYS A 39 -3.01 3.52 10.20
N THR A 40 -3.20 2.70 9.17
CA THR A 40 -2.93 1.25 9.23
C THR A 40 -1.45 0.97 9.47
N ASP A 41 -0.56 1.77 8.88
CA ASP A 41 0.88 1.61 9.02
C ASP A 41 1.37 2.03 10.41
N ILE A 42 0.80 3.10 10.99
CA ILE A 42 1.03 3.49 12.38
C ILE A 42 0.59 2.37 13.32
N GLU A 43 -0.65 1.88 13.20
CA GLU A 43 -1.16 0.76 14.01
C GLU A 43 -0.28 -0.49 13.92
N LYS A 44 0.19 -0.82 12.72
CA LYS A 44 1.11 -1.94 12.49
C LYS A 44 2.44 -1.72 13.21
N LYS A 45 3.05 -0.54 13.09
CA LYS A 45 4.30 -0.22 13.76
C LYS A 45 4.18 -0.21 15.27
N VAL A 46 3.10 0.35 15.82
CA VAL A 46 2.82 0.29 17.26
C VAL A 46 2.78 -1.17 17.73
N ARG A 47 2.06 -2.03 17.01
CA ARG A 47 1.98 -3.47 17.34
C ARG A 47 3.33 -4.16 17.29
N GLU A 48 4.15 -3.83 16.29
CA GLU A 48 5.50 -4.38 16.14
C GLU A 48 6.48 -3.88 17.21
N ASP A 49 6.43 -2.60 17.58
CA ASP A 49 7.29 -2.05 18.63
C ASP A 49 6.92 -2.61 20.00
N LYS A 50 5.63 -2.82 20.25
CA LYS A 50 5.11 -3.52 21.44
C LYS A 50 5.58 -4.97 21.50
N SER A 51 5.55 -5.71 20.39
CA SER A 51 6.02 -7.10 20.37
C SER A 51 7.53 -7.23 20.56
N ARG A 52 8.30 -6.18 20.24
CA ARG A 52 9.77 -6.11 20.44
C ARG A 52 10.19 -5.60 21.84
N GLY A 53 9.25 -5.34 22.75
CA GLY A 53 9.55 -4.96 24.14
C GLY A 53 10.19 -3.57 24.31
N ARG A 54 9.98 -2.66 23.35
CA ARG A 54 10.61 -1.34 23.33
C ARG A 54 9.83 -0.36 24.21
N ASN A 55 10.11 -0.32 25.52
CA ASN A 55 9.32 0.47 26.49
C ASN A 55 9.30 2.00 26.24
N SER A 56 10.30 2.59 25.58
CA SER A 56 10.25 4.02 25.22
C SER A 56 9.33 4.30 24.02
N ALA A 57 8.95 3.28 23.26
CA ALA A 57 8.03 3.39 22.14
C ALA A 57 6.56 3.42 22.58
N ASP A 58 6.23 2.93 23.78
CA ASP A 58 4.84 2.78 24.23
C ASP A 58 4.14 4.15 24.39
N LEU A 59 4.83 5.16 24.93
CA LEU A 59 4.25 6.51 25.08
C LEU A 59 4.10 7.24 23.74
N GLU A 60 5.15 7.28 22.90
CA GLU A 60 5.09 7.96 21.60
C GLU A 60 4.07 7.29 20.66
N SER A 61 4.01 5.96 20.66
CA SER A 61 3.03 5.19 19.90
C SER A 61 1.59 5.42 20.38
N PHE A 62 1.40 5.52 21.69
CA PHE A 62 0.11 5.85 22.29
C PHE A 62 -0.33 7.26 21.90
N MET A 63 0.56 8.25 21.98
CA MET A 63 0.28 9.63 21.56
C MET A 63 -0.09 9.71 20.08
N ALA A 64 0.63 8.99 19.20
CA ALA A 64 0.32 8.95 17.78
C ALA A 64 -1.06 8.31 17.49
N LEU A 65 -1.41 7.25 18.23
CA LEU A 65 -2.74 6.63 18.11
C LEU A 65 -3.85 7.55 18.62
N GLU A 66 -3.61 8.29 19.70
CA GLU A 66 -4.58 9.25 20.22
C GLU A 66 -4.76 10.43 19.27
N GLU A 67 -3.69 10.95 18.67
CA GLU A 67 -3.77 12.01 17.65
C GLU A 67 -4.61 11.57 16.44
N ILE A 68 -4.40 10.35 15.94
CA ILE A 68 -5.23 9.79 14.85
C ILE A 68 -6.69 9.70 15.30
N ARG A 69 -6.95 9.26 16.53
CA ARG A 69 -8.31 9.14 17.09
C ARG A 69 -8.99 10.50 17.21
N GLU A 70 -8.29 11.51 17.68
CA GLU A 70 -8.77 12.90 17.75
C GLU A 70 -9.09 13.44 16.35
N GLN A 71 -8.24 13.17 15.37
CA GLN A 71 -8.48 13.54 13.97
C GLN A 71 -9.74 12.88 13.40
N GLU A 72 -9.96 11.58 13.66
CA GLU A 72 -11.17 10.89 13.22
C GLU A 72 -12.43 11.47 13.88
N ASN A 73 -12.37 11.77 15.17
CA ASN A 73 -13.48 12.42 15.87
C ASN A 73 -13.78 13.81 15.30
N SER A 74 -12.74 14.62 15.08
CA SER A 74 -12.88 15.94 14.46
C SER A 74 -13.46 15.85 13.05
N LEU A 75 -13.00 14.92 12.22
CA LEU A 75 -13.57 14.68 10.89
C LEU A 75 -15.03 14.25 10.97
N LYS A 76 -15.36 13.35 11.90
CA LYS A 76 -16.73 12.90 12.10
C LYS A 76 -17.66 14.05 12.48
N GLU A 77 -17.26 14.88 13.42
CA GLU A 77 -18.02 16.07 13.81
C GLU A 77 -18.23 17.00 12.61
N ILE A 78 -17.16 17.32 11.88
CA ILE A 78 -17.25 18.21 10.72
C ILE A 78 -18.14 17.61 9.62
N MET A 79 -18.08 16.30 9.37
CA MET A 79 -18.94 15.64 8.38
C MET A 79 -20.41 15.57 8.82
N ILE A 80 -20.69 15.50 10.12
CA ILE A 80 -22.07 15.53 10.64
C ILE A 80 -22.64 16.95 10.58
N TRP A 81 -21.84 17.96 10.94
CA TRP A 81 -22.31 19.33 11.11
C TRP A 81 -22.20 20.21 9.86
N ALA A 82 -21.09 20.11 9.13
CA ALA A 82 -20.80 20.90 7.93
C ALA A 82 -20.96 20.10 6.63
N GLY A 83 -21.12 18.78 6.75
CA GLY A 83 -21.19 17.88 5.62
C GLY A 83 -22.59 17.63 5.08
N GLU A 84 -22.65 17.03 3.89
CA GLU A 84 -23.91 16.54 3.34
C GLU A 84 -24.42 15.32 4.13
N PRO A 85 -25.75 15.08 4.17
CA PRO A 85 -26.31 13.86 4.76
C PRO A 85 -25.65 12.59 4.20
N GLY A 86 -25.25 11.68 5.11
CA GLY A 86 -24.58 10.43 4.76
C GLY A 86 -23.12 10.58 4.30
N GLN A 87 -22.51 11.75 4.45
CA GLN A 87 -21.09 11.95 4.08
C GLN A 87 -20.15 11.10 4.94
N TRP A 88 -20.46 10.90 6.21
CA TRP A 88 -19.73 9.98 7.09
C TRP A 88 -19.78 8.53 6.58
N ASP A 89 -20.94 8.07 6.11
CA ASP A 89 -21.08 6.71 5.57
C ASP A 89 -20.27 6.53 4.28
N ARG A 90 -20.25 7.55 3.42
CA ARG A 90 -19.39 7.59 2.23
C ARG A 90 -17.91 7.55 2.61
N TRP A 91 -17.51 8.30 3.63
CA TRP A 91 -16.16 8.27 4.16
C TRP A 91 -15.75 6.86 4.62
N VAL A 92 -16.58 6.19 5.43
CA VAL A 92 -16.33 4.82 5.89
C VAL A 92 -16.21 3.85 4.70
N LYS A 93 -17.05 4.01 3.68
CA LYS A 93 -16.98 3.22 2.45
C LYS A 93 -15.65 3.44 1.72
N PHE A 94 -15.21 4.69 1.54
CA PHE A 94 -13.93 4.98 0.90
C PHE A 94 -12.73 4.42 1.67
N GLN A 95 -12.77 4.39 3.00
CA GLN A 95 -11.75 3.72 3.80
C GLN A 95 -11.73 2.21 3.55
N ALA A 96 -12.90 1.58 3.44
CA ALA A 96 -12.99 0.15 3.13
C ALA A 96 -12.46 -0.15 1.72
N ASP A 97 -12.86 0.65 0.73
CA ASP A 97 -12.41 0.52 -0.66
C ASP A 97 -10.88 0.69 -0.77
N ALA A 98 -10.29 1.66 -0.05
CA ALA A 98 -8.85 1.85 0.00
C ALA A 98 -8.12 0.63 0.57
N ARG A 99 -8.65 -0.02 1.63
CA ARG A 99 -8.07 -1.25 2.20
C ARG A 99 -8.14 -2.42 1.22
N ILE A 100 -9.24 -2.55 0.48
CA ILE A 100 -9.41 -3.59 -0.55
C ILE A 100 -8.43 -3.34 -1.69
N ALA A 101 -8.32 -2.10 -2.16
CA ALA A 101 -7.41 -1.70 -3.23
C ALA A 101 -5.96 -2.04 -2.87
N ARG A 102 -5.49 -1.70 -1.66
CA ARG A 102 -4.13 -2.02 -1.20
C ARG A 102 -3.83 -3.52 -1.26
N LYS A 103 -4.76 -4.35 -0.76
CA LYS A 103 -4.61 -5.82 -0.81
C LYS A 103 -4.53 -6.32 -2.24
N LYS A 104 -5.40 -5.82 -3.11
CA LYS A 104 -5.40 -6.20 -4.53
C LYS A 104 -4.09 -5.83 -5.21
N GLU A 105 -3.55 -4.64 -4.96
CA GLU A 105 -2.25 -4.23 -5.49
C GLU A 105 -1.09 -5.07 -4.94
N GLU A 106 -1.15 -5.50 -3.68
CA GLU A 106 -0.16 -6.42 -3.11
C GLU A 106 -0.22 -7.79 -3.82
N GLU A 107 -1.42 -8.35 -4.00
CA GLU A 107 -1.62 -9.61 -4.74
C GLU A 107 -1.18 -9.51 -6.21
N GLU A 108 -1.49 -8.40 -6.89
CA GLU A 108 -1.08 -8.17 -8.27
C GLU A 108 0.45 -8.04 -8.39
N ARG A 109 1.10 -7.38 -7.41
CA ARG A 109 2.58 -7.30 -7.34
C ARG A 109 3.21 -8.68 -7.12
N GLU A 110 2.64 -9.50 -6.25
CA GLU A 110 3.11 -10.87 -6.02
C GLU A 110 2.96 -11.73 -7.29
N LYS A 111 1.79 -11.68 -7.95
CA LYS A 111 1.54 -12.39 -9.20
C LYS A 111 2.52 -11.96 -10.29
N TRP A 112 2.69 -10.66 -10.50
CA TRP A 112 3.65 -10.12 -11.45
C TRP A 112 5.09 -10.59 -11.18
N ALA A 113 5.52 -10.60 -9.92
CA ALA A 113 6.84 -11.08 -9.55
C ALA A 113 7.02 -12.58 -9.85
N THR A 114 6.00 -13.40 -9.58
CA THR A 114 6.02 -14.83 -9.89
C THR A 114 6.01 -15.11 -11.39
N GLU A 115 5.24 -14.36 -12.16
CA GLU A 115 5.16 -14.49 -13.63
C GLU A 115 6.48 -14.11 -14.30
N LEU A 116 7.13 -13.02 -13.84
CA LEU A 116 8.46 -12.65 -14.32
C LEU A 116 9.49 -13.73 -14.01
N TYR A 117 9.52 -14.25 -12.78
CA TYR A 117 10.47 -15.29 -12.39
C TYR A 117 10.29 -16.56 -13.22
N ASN A 118 9.05 -17.00 -13.43
CA ASN A 118 8.74 -18.20 -14.19
C ASN A 118 9.06 -18.03 -15.68
N ASN A 119 8.66 -16.91 -16.30
CA ASN A 119 8.91 -16.65 -17.72
C ASN A 119 10.40 -16.49 -18.02
N VAL A 120 11.15 -15.78 -17.16
CA VAL A 120 12.60 -15.62 -17.32
C VAL A 120 13.32 -16.96 -17.11
N GLY A 121 12.90 -17.76 -16.11
CA GLY A 121 13.46 -19.09 -15.88
C GLY A 121 13.26 -20.04 -17.06
N ILE A 122 12.05 -20.08 -17.63
CA ILE A 122 11.74 -20.91 -18.80
C ILE A 122 12.55 -20.45 -20.02
N ALA A 123 12.64 -19.14 -20.28
CA ALA A 123 13.43 -18.61 -21.39
C ALA A 123 14.92 -18.96 -21.28
N ALA A 124 15.49 -18.89 -20.07
CA ALA A 124 16.89 -19.26 -19.83
C ALA A 124 17.16 -20.75 -20.12
N ILE A 125 16.25 -21.64 -19.73
CA ILE A 125 16.35 -23.08 -20.01
C ILE A 125 16.30 -23.34 -21.52
N VAL A 126 15.36 -22.70 -22.23
CA VAL A 126 15.24 -22.86 -23.69
C VAL A 126 16.51 -22.39 -24.40
N ILE A 127 17.07 -21.25 -24.01
CA ILE A 127 18.32 -20.74 -24.58
C ILE A 127 19.49 -21.70 -24.29
N ALA A 128 19.60 -22.22 -23.07
CA ALA A 128 20.65 -23.17 -22.70
C ALA A 128 20.57 -24.47 -23.52
N VAL A 129 19.36 -25.00 -23.75
CA VAL A 129 19.14 -26.18 -24.60
C VAL A 129 19.52 -25.89 -26.05
N LEU A 130 19.12 -24.74 -26.60
CA LEU A 130 19.46 -24.36 -27.97
C LEU A 130 20.98 -24.20 -28.16
N LEU A 131 21.67 -23.58 -27.19
CA LEU A 131 23.13 -23.47 -27.21
C LEU A 131 23.82 -24.83 -27.09
N GLY A 132 23.29 -25.73 -26.24
CA GLY A 132 23.80 -27.10 -26.11
C GLY A 132 23.65 -27.91 -27.41
N LEU A 133 22.49 -27.80 -28.08
CA LEU A 133 22.24 -28.45 -29.38
C LEU A 133 23.13 -27.85 -30.48
N TYR A 134 23.31 -26.53 -30.50
CA TYR A 134 24.21 -25.86 -31.44
C TYR A 134 25.67 -26.30 -31.25
N GLY A 135 26.14 -26.40 -30.00
CA GLY A 135 27.47 -26.92 -29.68
C GLY A 135 27.67 -28.38 -30.13
N LEU A 136 26.67 -29.23 -29.91
CA LEU A 136 26.67 -30.62 -30.40
C LEU A 136 26.70 -30.70 -31.93
N PHE A 137 25.94 -29.85 -32.61
CA PHE A 137 25.92 -29.81 -34.08
C PHE A 137 27.30 -29.43 -34.66
N LEU A 138 27.96 -28.42 -34.09
CA LEU A 138 29.33 -28.05 -34.47
C LEU A 138 30.33 -29.17 -34.19
N PHE A 139 30.19 -29.89 -33.08
CA PHE A 139 31.05 -31.02 -32.72
C PHE A 139 30.92 -32.19 -33.70
N VAL A 140 29.70 -32.50 -34.16
CA VAL A 140 29.47 -33.54 -35.18
C VAL A 140 30.08 -33.13 -36.53
N LEU A 141 29.93 -31.87 -36.95
CA LEU A 141 30.57 -31.36 -38.16
C LEU A 141 32.10 -31.43 -38.09
N TYR A 142 32.69 -31.15 -36.92
CA TYR A 142 34.13 -31.29 -36.71
C TYR A 142 34.59 -32.75 -36.86
N LEU A 143 33.81 -33.71 -36.36
CA LEU A 143 34.11 -35.16 -36.50
C LEU A 143 33.94 -35.69 -37.93
N GLN A 144 33.07 -35.10 -38.74
CA GLN A 144 32.88 -35.47 -40.15
C GLN A 144 33.86 -34.77 -41.11
N GLY A 145 34.63 -33.80 -40.60
CA GLY A 145 35.54 -32.94 -41.37
C GLY A 145 37.03 -33.29 -41.25
N LEU A 146 37.37 -34.54 -40.91
CA LEU A 146 38.70 -35.14 -41.11
C LEU A 146 38.57 -36.48 -41.85
#